data_AF-A0A1V6CIF9-F1
#
_entry.id   AF-A0A1V6CIF9-F1
#
_cell.length_a   1.000
_cell.length_b   1.000
_cell.length_c   1.000
_cell.angle_alpha   90.00
_cell.angle_beta   90.00
_cell.angle_gamma   90.00
#
_symmetry.space_group_name_H-M   'P 1'
#
loop_
_entity.id
_entity.type
_entity.pdbx_description
1 polymer ?
#
loop_
_entity_poly.entity_id
_entity_poly.type
_entity_poly.pdbx_seq_one_letter_code
_entity_poly.pdbx_strand_id
1 'polypeptide(L)'
;MWGLQSHQKIIARMALHQLPALPAITQTEALTGTIEMWLTEKGFSLIVLIIAITLTSILGVGVVSFMSAKHKTLVPQTQTCQAYAIAHAGIEFAIRYAYDNKDDNDFPDAHFPKTVSLGGGSFTITYDLTNNLVRSVGVYETASRTIELTNFRSYANIP
;
A
#
# COMPACT_ATOMS: atom_id res chain seq x y z
N MET A 1 -51.87 -94.33 -1.03
CA MET A 1 -51.37 -93.05 -0.50
C MET A 1 -49.85 -93.14 -0.36
N TRP A 2 -49.16 -92.19 -0.99
CA TRP A 2 -47.79 -91.73 -0.71
C TRP A 2 -46.64 -92.75 -0.82
N GLY A 3 -45.87 -92.67 -1.91
CA GLY A 3 -44.57 -93.35 -1.96
C GLY A 3 -43.87 -93.49 -3.30
N LEU A 4 -44.02 -92.59 -4.27
CA LEU A 4 -43.26 -92.65 -5.54
C LEU A 4 -42.95 -91.27 -6.17
N GLN A 5 -42.85 -90.23 -5.32
CA GLN A 5 -42.39 -88.88 -5.70
C GLN A 5 -40.90 -88.63 -5.35
N SER A 6 -40.13 -89.67 -5.01
CA SER A 6 -38.73 -89.51 -4.56
C SER A 6 -37.69 -89.65 -5.68
N HIS A 7 -38.02 -90.22 -6.84
CA HIS A 7 -37.01 -90.52 -7.87
C HIS A 7 -36.88 -89.45 -8.98
N GLN A 8 -37.80 -88.51 -9.09
CA GLN A 8 -37.67 -87.36 -10.02
C GLN A 8 -36.87 -86.19 -9.41
N LYS A 9 -36.74 -86.13 -8.06
CA LYS A 9 -35.94 -85.12 -7.37
C LYS A 9 -34.42 -85.35 -7.45
N ILE A 10 -33.99 -86.56 -7.81
CA ILE A 10 -32.57 -86.91 -7.90
C ILE A 10 -31.98 -86.46 -9.24
N ILE A 11 -32.77 -86.49 -10.32
CA ILE A 11 -32.31 -86.04 -11.64
C ILE A 11 -32.23 -84.50 -11.71
N ALA A 12 -33.08 -83.77 -10.99
CA ALA A 12 -32.96 -82.32 -10.85
C ALA A 12 -31.74 -81.87 -10.01
N ARG A 13 -31.12 -82.78 -9.24
CA ARG A 13 -29.95 -82.45 -8.40
C ARG A 13 -28.60 -82.65 -9.13
N MET A 14 -28.61 -83.20 -10.35
CA MET A 14 -27.40 -83.41 -11.16
C MET A 14 -27.17 -82.32 -12.22
N ALA A 15 -28.09 -81.37 -12.39
CA ALA A 15 -27.92 -80.19 -13.27
C ALA A 15 -27.45 -78.93 -12.52
N LEU A 16 -27.03 -79.06 -11.25
CA LEU A 16 -26.50 -77.97 -10.43
C LEU A 16 -24.99 -78.12 -10.14
N HIS A 17 -24.33 -79.04 -10.84
CA HIS A 17 -22.89 -79.01 -11.00
C HIS A 17 -22.57 -78.20 -12.25
N GLN A 18 -21.81 -77.11 -12.06
CA GLN A 18 -21.32 -76.14 -13.05
C GLN A 18 -22.19 -74.89 -13.25
N LEU A 19 -22.29 -74.06 -12.21
CA LEU A 19 -21.99 -72.65 -12.42
C LEU A 19 -20.58 -72.38 -11.88
N PRO A 20 -19.67 -71.77 -12.65
CA PRO A 20 -18.45 -71.22 -12.07
C PRO A 20 -18.86 -70.14 -11.06
N ALA A 21 -18.41 -70.29 -9.81
CA ALA A 21 -18.52 -69.24 -8.82
C ALA A 21 -17.87 -67.98 -9.40
N LEU A 22 -18.65 -66.91 -9.60
CA LEU A 22 -18.07 -65.60 -9.87
C LEU A 22 -17.07 -65.31 -8.74
N PRO A 23 -15.84 -64.87 -9.05
CA PRO A 23 -14.97 -64.36 -8.01
C PRO A 23 -15.68 -63.19 -7.35
N ALA A 24 -15.90 -63.28 -6.04
CA ALA A 24 -16.26 -62.14 -5.23
C ALA A 24 -15.09 -61.17 -5.32
N ILE A 25 -15.18 -60.22 -6.26
CA ILE A 25 -14.26 -59.08 -6.31
C ILE A 25 -14.51 -58.35 -4.99
N THR A 26 -13.55 -58.48 -4.09
CA THR A 26 -13.38 -57.71 -2.88
C THR A 26 -13.45 -56.23 -3.24
N GLN A 27 -14.64 -55.63 -3.14
CA GLN A 27 -14.88 -54.20 -3.38
C GLN A 27 -13.97 -53.29 -2.52
N THR A 28 -13.36 -53.85 -1.48
CA THR A 28 -12.37 -53.21 -0.63
C THR A 28 -11.07 -52.81 -1.35
N GLU A 29 -10.67 -53.49 -2.43
CA GLU A 29 -9.44 -53.14 -3.17
C GLU A 29 -9.67 -52.07 -4.26
N ALA A 30 -10.89 -51.96 -4.78
CA ALA A 30 -11.22 -50.98 -5.82
C ALA A 30 -11.30 -49.54 -5.31
N LEU A 31 -11.63 -49.36 -4.02
CA LEU A 31 -11.74 -48.03 -3.40
C LEU A 31 -10.39 -47.48 -2.93
N THR A 32 -9.39 -48.32 -2.69
CA THR A 32 -8.04 -47.86 -2.32
C THR A 32 -7.24 -47.46 -3.56
N GLY A 33 -7.36 -48.23 -4.66
CA GLY A 33 -6.65 -47.93 -5.91
C GLY A 33 -7.15 -46.68 -6.65
N THR A 34 -8.39 -46.23 -6.40
CA THR A 34 -8.93 -45.02 -7.03
C THR A 34 -8.50 -43.73 -6.33
N ILE A 35 -8.16 -43.76 -5.03
CA ILE A 35 -7.67 -42.57 -4.31
C ILE A 35 -6.17 -42.36 -4.58
N GLU A 36 -5.39 -43.45 -4.64
CA GLU A 36 -3.95 -43.43 -4.95
C GLU A 36 -3.66 -42.92 -6.39
N MET A 37 -4.57 -43.13 -7.33
CA MET A 37 -4.37 -42.76 -8.74
C MET A 37 -4.35 -41.24 -8.99
N TRP A 38 -4.97 -40.45 -8.12
CA TRP A 38 -4.97 -38.98 -8.22
C TRP A 38 -3.67 -38.34 -7.70
N LEU A 39 -2.76 -39.12 -7.10
CA LEU A 39 -1.46 -38.68 -6.62
C LEU A 39 -0.33 -39.33 -7.43
N THR A 40 -0.39 -39.26 -8.76
CA THR A 40 0.80 -39.51 -9.57
C THR A 40 1.79 -38.36 -9.37
N GLU A 41 3.08 -38.64 -9.15
CA GLU A 41 4.14 -37.64 -8.84
C GLU A 41 4.16 -36.41 -9.75
N LYS A 42 3.67 -36.56 -10.99
CA LYS A 42 3.52 -35.48 -11.98
C LYS A 42 2.48 -34.43 -11.61
N GLY A 43 1.36 -34.82 -10.98
CA GLY A 43 0.31 -33.90 -10.53
C GLY A 43 0.75 -33.11 -9.30
N PHE A 44 1.44 -33.76 -8.36
CA PHE A 44 1.99 -33.10 -7.19
C PHE A 44 3.07 -32.07 -7.55
N SER A 45 3.95 -32.38 -8.49
CA SER A 45 4.96 -31.43 -8.99
C SER A 45 4.35 -30.18 -9.62
N LEU A 46 3.20 -30.30 -10.30
CA LEU A 46 2.50 -29.17 -10.91
C LEU A 46 1.90 -28.25 -9.84
N ILE A 47 1.29 -28.83 -8.81
CA ILE A 47 0.68 -28.08 -7.70
C ILE A 47 1.76 -27.29 -6.95
N VAL A 48 2.90 -27.93 -6.64
CA VAL A 48 4.03 -27.26 -5.96
C VAL A 48 4.57 -26.09 -6.79
N LEU A 49 4.67 -26.24 -8.12
CA LEU A 49 5.11 -25.15 -9.00
C LEU A 49 4.15 -23.96 -8.98
N ILE A 50 2.84 -24.21 -9.05
CA ILE A 50 1.82 -23.15 -9.01
C ILE A 50 1.89 -22.39 -7.69
N ILE A 51 2.06 -23.11 -6.58
CA ILE A 51 2.22 -22.51 -5.25
C ILE A 51 3.50 -21.66 -5.19
N ALA A 52 4.61 -22.15 -5.75
CA ALA A 52 5.87 -21.40 -5.79
C ALA A 52 5.75 -20.09 -6.60
N ILE A 53 5.10 -20.13 -7.77
CA ILE A 53 4.90 -18.95 -8.63
C ILE A 53 3.94 -17.96 -7.96
N THR A 54 2.88 -18.42 -7.31
CA THR A 54 1.94 -17.53 -6.60
C THR A 54 2.57 -16.86 -5.39
N LEU A 55 3.32 -17.59 -4.57
CA LEU A 55 4.04 -17.03 -3.42
C LEU A 55 5.07 -15.98 -3.84
N THR A 56 5.88 -16.29 -4.86
CA THR A 56 6.89 -15.34 -5.38
C THR A 56 6.24 -14.11 -6.02
N SER A 57 5.08 -14.27 -6.68
CA SER A 57 4.32 -13.16 -7.24
C SER A 57 3.75 -12.22 -6.18
N ILE A 58 3.17 -12.76 -5.09
CA ILE A 58 2.66 -11.96 -3.96
C ILE A 58 3.79 -11.14 -3.33
N LEU A 59 4.95 -11.75 -3.09
CA LEU A 59 6.12 -11.05 -2.55
C LEU A 59 6.63 -9.97 -3.52
N GLY A 60 6.68 -10.27 -4.82
CA GLY A 60 7.11 -9.33 -5.86
C GLY A 60 6.21 -8.09 -5.94
N VAL A 61 4.89 -8.28 -5.95
CA VAL A 61 3.91 -7.18 -5.96
C VAL A 61 4.02 -6.33 -4.69
N GLY A 62 4.23 -6.96 -3.54
CA GLY A 62 4.42 -6.26 -2.26
C GLY A 62 5.61 -5.31 -2.29
N VAL A 63 6.79 -5.79 -2.72
CA VAL A 63 8.02 -4.97 -2.77
C VAL A 63 7.91 -3.82 -3.77
N VAL A 64 7.37 -4.09 -4.98
CA VAL A 64 7.20 -3.05 -6.02
C VAL A 64 6.22 -1.98 -5.57
N SER A 65 5.11 -2.38 -4.92
CA SER A 65 4.11 -1.44 -4.39
C SER A 65 4.71 -0.55 -3.30
N PHE A 66 5.53 -1.13 -2.40
CA PHE A 66 6.16 -0.39 -1.32
C PHE A 66 7.21 0.61 -1.83
N MET A 67 7.99 0.22 -2.86
CA MET A 67 8.97 1.12 -3.48
C MET A 67 8.26 2.27 -4.21
N SER A 68 7.21 1.97 -4.97
CA SER A 68 6.44 3.00 -5.70
C SER A 68 5.74 3.98 -4.76
N ALA A 69 5.27 3.51 -3.60
CA ALA A 69 4.71 4.37 -2.55
C ALA A 69 5.73 5.38 -2.01
N LYS A 70 6.97 4.96 -1.74
CA LYS A 70 8.02 5.87 -1.25
C LYS A 70 8.31 7.00 -2.23
N HIS A 71 8.39 6.69 -3.53
CA HIS A 71 8.66 7.70 -4.57
C HIS A 71 7.55 8.74 -4.67
N LYS A 72 6.28 8.33 -4.49
CA LYS A 72 5.14 9.25 -4.47
C LYS A 72 5.10 10.13 -3.22
N THR A 73 5.61 9.67 -2.08
CA THR A 73 5.66 10.47 -0.84
C THR A 73 6.88 11.41 -0.80
N LEU A 74 7.99 11.02 -1.43
CA LEU A 74 9.22 11.81 -1.46
C LEU A 74 9.07 13.15 -2.20
N VAL A 75 8.40 13.18 -3.37
CA VAL A 75 8.22 14.42 -4.15
C VAL A 75 7.42 15.50 -3.40
N PRO A 76 6.26 15.19 -2.79
CA PRO A 76 5.56 16.13 -1.91
C PRO A 76 6.41 16.57 -0.73
N GLN A 77 7.21 15.67 -0.15
CA GLN A 77 8.06 16.00 1.00
C GLN A 77 9.20 16.95 0.62
N THR A 78 9.85 16.77 -0.53
CA THR A 78 10.90 17.69 -1.00
C THR A 78 10.34 19.06 -1.34
N GLN A 79 9.20 19.13 -2.04
CA GLN A 79 8.53 20.41 -2.36
C GLN A 79 8.09 21.13 -1.09
N THR A 80 7.57 20.38 -0.12
CA THR A 80 7.21 20.88 1.21
C THR A 80 8.39 21.47 1.96
N CYS A 81 9.54 20.78 1.94
CA CYS A 81 10.76 21.23 2.60
C CYS A 81 11.32 22.50 1.93
N GLN A 82 11.25 22.57 0.60
CA GLN A 82 11.62 23.76 -0.16
C GLN A 82 10.71 24.95 0.13
N ALA A 83 9.38 24.75 0.13
CA ALA A 83 8.42 25.79 0.52
C ALA A 83 8.67 26.30 1.96
N TYR A 84 9.03 25.40 2.88
CA TYR A 84 9.41 25.76 4.25
C TYR A 84 10.70 26.59 4.30
N ALA A 85 11.74 26.19 3.57
CA ALA A 85 12.98 26.94 3.48
C ALA A 85 12.77 28.34 2.87
N ILE A 86 11.91 28.46 1.85
CA ILE A 86 11.55 29.73 1.23
C ILE A 86 10.77 30.63 2.21
N ALA A 87 9.85 30.07 2.99
CA ALA A 87 9.15 30.82 4.03
C ALA A 87 10.11 31.35 5.11
N HIS A 88 11.12 30.56 5.52
CA HIS A 88 12.17 31.03 6.43
C HIS A 88 13.00 32.16 5.81
N ALA A 89 13.40 32.03 4.55
CA ALA A 89 14.11 33.08 3.84
C ALA A 89 13.30 34.40 3.80
N GLY A 90 11.96 34.31 3.72
CA GLY A 90 11.09 35.47 3.80
C GLY A 90 11.09 36.16 5.16
N ILE A 91 11.17 35.43 6.27
CA ILE A 91 11.32 36.03 7.61
C ILE A 91 12.69 36.72 7.75
N GLU A 92 13.77 36.06 7.34
CA GLU A 92 15.11 36.65 7.38
C GLU A 92 15.21 37.90 6.50
N PHE A 93 14.59 37.87 5.31
CA PHE A 93 14.46 39.03 4.45
C PHE A 93 13.67 40.14 5.13
N ALA A 94 12.55 39.83 5.81
CA ALA A 94 11.75 40.81 6.51
C ALA A 94 12.55 41.52 7.62
N ILE A 95 13.31 40.76 8.42
CA ILE A 95 14.17 41.30 9.49
C ILE A 95 15.26 42.20 8.89
N ARG A 96 15.94 41.74 7.83
CA ARG A 96 16.99 42.54 7.19
C ARG A 96 16.43 43.81 6.55
N TYR A 97 15.29 43.70 5.88
CA TYR A 97 14.60 44.82 5.25
C TYR A 97 14.11 45.82 6.29
N ALA A 98 13.66 45.36 7.46
CA ALA A 98 13.33 46.21 8.60
C ALA A 98 14.54 46.96 9.13
N TYR A 99 15.65 46.26 9.31
CA TYR A 99 16.89 46.87 9.78
C TYR A 99 17.39 47.97 8.83
N ASP A 100 17.29 47.73 7.52
CA ASP A 100 17.70 48.70 6.50
C ASP A 100 16.76 49.92 6.41
N ASN A 101 15.50 49.79 6.86
CA ASN A 101 14.50 50.87 6.88
C ASN A 101 14.14 51.31 8.31
N LYS A 102 15.03 51.08 9.30
CA LYS A 102 14.75 51.36 10.72
C LYS A 102 14.42 52.83 11.04
N ASP A 103 14.86 53.75 10.17
CA ASP A 103 14.67 55.19 10.33
C ASP A 103 13.33 55.65 9.70
N ASP A 104 12.59 54.73 9.07
CA ASP A 104 11.24 54.96 8.55
C ASP A 104 10.20 54.66 9.63
N ASN A 105 9.49 55.71 10.06
CA ASN A 105 8.48 55.62 11.11
C ASN A 105 7.23 54.83 10.69
N ASP A 106 7.01 54.67 9.38
CA ASP A 106 5.85 53.94 8.85
C ASP A 106 6.17 52.44 8.65
N PHE A 107 7.39 52.00 8.96
CA PHE A 107 7.79 50.61 8.94
C PHE A 107 7.28 49.87 10.20
N PRO A 108 6.72 48.64 10.09
CA PRO A 108 6.56 47.81 8.89
C PRO A 108 5.27 48.02 8.09
N ASP A 109 4.34 48.83 8.60
CA ASP A 109 2.95 48.89 8.16
C ASP A 109 2.76 49.39 6.71
N ALA A 110 3.54 50.37 6.27
CA ALA A 110 3.48 50.89 4.90
C ALA A 110 4.21 50.04 3.86
N HIS A 111 5.07 49.11 4.31
CA HIS A 111 5.98 48.34 3.46
C HIS A 111 5.54 46.90 3.23
N PHE A 112 4.66 46.40 4.09
CA PHE A 112 4.04 45.09 3.95
C PHE A 112 2.55 45.26 3.62
N PRO A 113 1.97 44.40 2.74
CA PRO A 113 2.53 43.15 2.25
C PRO A 113 3.55 43.30 1.12
N LYS A 114 4.53 42.38 1.08
CA LYS A 114 5.56 42.35 0.03
C LYS A 114 5.78 40.92 -0.47
N THR A 115 5.76 40.76 -1.79
CA THR A 115 6.00 39.48 -2.45
C THR A 115 7.32 39.53 -3.20
N VAL A 116 8.16 38.51 -3.00
CA VAL A 116 9.44 38.35 -3.69
C VAL A 116 9.47 37.01 -4.41
N SER A 117 9.86 37.04 -5.69
CA SER A 117 10.04 35.84 -6.51
C SER A 117 11.52 35.47 -6.59
N LEU A 118 11.82 34.19 -6.39
CA LEU A 118 13.18 33.61 -6.39
C LEU A 118 13.43 32.71 -7.61
N GLY A 119 12.62 32.82 -8.67
CA GLY A 119 12.76 32.05 -9.92
C GLY A 119 12.26 30.60 -9.85
N GLY A 120 12.32 29.94 -8.69
CA GLY A 120 11.74 28.61 -8.44
C GLY A 120 10.57 28.59 -7.45
N GLY A 121 10.32 29.71 -6.77
CA GLY A 121 9.25 29.87 -5.81
C GLY A 121 9.14 31.32 -5.39
N SER A 122 8.17 31.63 -4.55
CA SER A 122 7.96 32.99 -4.03
C SER A 122 7.65 32.96 -2.55
N PHE A 123 7.95 34.06 -1.87
CA PHE A 123 7.41 34.28 -0.54
C PHE A 123 6.64 35.59 -0.49
N THR A 124 5.58 35.61 0.31
CA THR A 124 4.80 36.80 0.62
C THR A 124 4.91 37.08 2.10
N ILE A 125 5.35 38.29 2.45
CA ILE A 125 5.43 38.77 3.82
C ILE A 125 4.21 39.65 4.09
N THR A 126 3.53 39.41 5.20
CA THR A 126 2.44 40.21 5.72
C THR A 126 2.73 40.55 7.18
N TYR A 127 2.46 41.79 7.59
CA TYR A 127 2.58 42.21 8.97
C TYR A 127 1.20 42.45 9.58
N ASP A 128 1.00 41.95 10.79
CA ASP A 128 -0.17 42.20 11.63
C ASP A 128 0.23 43.11 12.78
N LEU A 129 -0.24 44.36 12.71
CA LEU A 129 0.00 45.39 13.71
C LEU A 129 -0.59 45.01 15.08
N THR A 130 -1.74 44.34 15.11
CA THR A 130 -2.47 44.04 16.35
C THR A 130 -1.69 43.09 17.23
N ASN A 131 -1.08 42.09 16.60
CA ASN A 131 -0.37 41.00 17.27
C ASN A 131 1.16 41.17 17.22
N ASN A 132 1.67 42.27 16.64
CA ASN A 132 3.09 42.51 16.37
C ASN A 132 3.76 41.26 15.76
N LEU A 133 3.14 40.75 14.70
CA LEU A 133 3.49 39.47 14.10
C LEU A 133 3.80 39.66 12.62
N VAL A 134 4.91 39.10 12.17
CA VAL A 134 5.20 38.94 10.75
C VAL A 134 4.90 37.51 10.34
N ARG A 135 4.13 37.36 9.26
CA ARG A 135 3.84 36.09 8.62
C ARG A 135 4.51 36.06 7.25
N SER A 136 5.28 35.00 6.99
CA SER A 136 5.83 34.69 5.68
C SER A 136 5.18 33.43 5.11
N VAL A 137 4.63 33.53 3.91
CA VAL A 137 4.05 32.42 3.17
C VAL A 137 4.97 32.10 2.00
N GLY A 138 5.70 30.97 2.10
CA GLY A 138 6.56 30.45 1.04
C GLY A 138 5.80 29.46 0.15
N VAL A 139 5.88 29.66 -1.16
CA VAL A 139 5.25 28.84 -2.18
C VAL A 139 6.32 28.28 -3.11
N TYR A 140 6.27 26.97 -3.32
CA TYR A 140 7.12 26.25 -4.27
C TYR A 140 6.28 25.21 -5.00
N GLU A 141 6.10 25.39 -6.31
CA GLU A 141 5.25 24.54 -7.15
C GLU A 141 3.83 24.40 -6.56
N THR A 142 3.46 23.20 -6.07
CA THR A 142 2.16 22.90 -5.47
C THR A 142 2.15 22.95 -3.94
N ALA A 143 3.32 23.17 -3.30
CA ALA A 143 3.47 23.21 -1.86
C ALA A 143 3.50 24.64 -1.34
N SER A 144 2.79 24.89 -0.25
CA SER A 144 2.78 26.16 0.47
C SER A 144 3.03 25.93 1.95
N ARG A 145 3.88 26.78 2.54
CA ARG A 145 4.19 26.78 3.97
C ARG A 145 4.15 28.18 4.53
N THR A 146 3.60 28.30 5.72
CA THR A 146 3.48 29.55 6.45
C THR A 146 4.32 29.48 7.71
N ILE A 147 5.07 30.54 7.96
CA ILE A 147 5.88 30.71 9.16
C ILE A 147 5.57 32.08 9.74
N GLU A 148 5.50 32.13 11.06
CA GLU A 148 5.13 33.32 11.81
C GLU A 148 6.21 33.64 12.83
N LEU A 149 6.52 34.93 12.93
CA LEU A 149 7.42 35.49 13.92
C LEU A 149 6.65 36.48 14.77
N THR A 150 6.47 36.15 16.05
CA THR A 150 5.88 37.04 17.05
C THR A 150 6.90 38.04 17.57
N ASN A 151 6.43 39.18 18.07
CA ASN A 151 7.27 40.27 18.57
C ASN A 151 8.26 40.79 17.52
N PHE A 152 7.82 40.91 16.28
CA PHE A 152 8.68 41.25 15.15
C PHE A 152 9.46 42.55 15.37
N ARG A 153 8.79 43.62 15.86
CA ARG A 153 9.47 44.90 16.11
C ARG A 153 10.65 44.77 17.08
N SER A 154 10.52 43.92 18.11
CA SER A 154 11.59 43.63 19.07
C SER A 154 12.76 42.88 18.42
N TYR A 155 12.47 41.84 17.63
CA TYR A 155 13.52 41.07 16.95
C TYR A 155 14.25 41.87 15.86
N ALA A 156 13.52 42.70 15.12
CA ALA A 156 14.09 43.57 14.09
C ALA A 156 14.75 44.84 14.65
N ASN A 157 14.65 45.09 15.96
CA ASN A 157 15.16 46.28 16.64
C ASN A 157 14.68 47.58 15.96
N ILE A 158 13.37 47.64 15.70
CA ILE A 158 12.66 48.80 15.15
C ILE A 158 11.67 49.33 16.20
N PRO A 159 11.45 50.66 16.24
CA PRO A 159 10.55 51.28 17.20
C PRO A 159 9.10 50.83 17.06
#